data_AF-A0A212QLY8-F1
#
_entry.id   AF-A0A212QLY8-F1
#
_cell.length_a   1.000
_cell.length_b   1.000
_cell.length_c   1.000
_cell.angle_alpha   90.00
_cell.angle_beta   90.00
_cell.angle_gamma   90.00
#
_symmetry.space_group_name_H-M   'P 1'
#
loop_
_entity.id
_entity.type
_entity.pdbx_description
1 polymer ?
#
loop_
_entity_poly.entity_id
_entity_poly.type
_entity_poly.pdbx_seq_one_letter_code
_entity_poly.pdbx_strand_id
1 'polypeptide(L)'
;MEIFLYLWILTLGIAAYFFYRYLSLKAEIPSLLQRKFDEWRQRYEDQIRRESKELALQEAQNQFERWKQEFEEQIRQDAIQRSQAVVRGRVTEQLAPCLPDFPFNPQDARFIGSPVDFVVFDGLSEGEIRRVVFVEVKTGRSKLSSRERRVAEVIAARQVEWWEYRPGEAHSSPT
;
A
#
# COMPACT_ATOMS: atom_id res chain seq x y z
N MET A 1 -26.47 -68.59 72.98
CA MET A 1 -25.97 -68.86 71.62
C MET A 1 -26.74 -68.05 70.59
N GLU A 2 -28.07 -68.12 70.55
CA GLU A 2 -28.94 -67.38 69.61
C GLU A 2 -28.72 -65.85 69.56
N ILE A 3 -28.62 -65.16 70.70
CA ILE A 3 -28.48 -63.68 70.75
C ILE A 3 -27.18 -63.20 70.05
N PHE A 4 -26.08 -63.95 70.20
CA PHE A 4 -24.81 -63.62 69.55
C PHE A 4 -24.89 -63.76 68.03
N LEU A 5 -25.68 -64.72 67.51
CA LEU A 5 -25.90 -64.91 66.08
C LEU A 5 -26.66 -63.71 65.47
N TYR A 6 -27.71 -63.22 66.14
CA TYR A 6 -28.46 -62.04 65.68
C TYR A 6 -27.61 -60.77 65.69
N LEU A 7 -26.74 -60.58 66.69
CA LEU A 7 -25.80 -59.46 66.73
C LEU A 7 -24.81 -59.49 65.57
N TRP A 8 -24.28 -60.68 65.23
CA TRP A 8 -23.41 -60.85 64.07
C TRP A 8 -24.12 -60.57 62.75
N ILE A 9 -25.36 -61.00 62.58
CA ILE A 9 -26.14 -60.72 61.35
C ILE A 9 -26.40 -59.21 61.21
N LEU A 10 -26.73 -58.52 62.31
CA LEU A 10 -26.98 -57.08 62.30
C LEU A 10 -25.73 -56.28 61.94
N THR A 11 -24.57 -56.62 62.52
CA THR A 11 -23.30 -55.94 62.21
C THR A 11 -22.87 -56.18 60.77
N LEU A 12 -23.06 -57.39 60.25
CA LEU A 12 -22.75 -57.74 58.86
C LEU A 12 -23.69 -57.02 57.88
N GLY A 13 -24.98 -56.89 58.23
CA GLY A 13 -25.95 -56.11 57.44
C GLY A 13 -25.61 -54.62 57.39
N ILE A 14 -25.24 -54.03 58.54
CA ILE A 14 -24.79 -52.63 58.61
C ILE A 14 -23.50 -52.44 57.82
N ALA A 15 -22.53 -53.34 57.96
CA ALA A 15 -21.28 -53.29 57.20
C ALA A 15 -21.52 -53.43 55.69
N ALA A 16 -22.40 -54.34 55.28
CA ALA A 16 -22.80 -54.50 53.89
C ALA A 16 -23.50 -53.24 53.34
N TYR A 17 -24.37 -52.60 54.13
CA TYR A 17 -25.02 -51.34 53.76
C TYR A 17 -24.00 -50.22 53.57
N PHE A 18 -23.06 -50.03 54.51
CA PHE A 18 -22.01 -49.02 54.39
C PHE A 18 -21.06 -49.33 53.22
N PHE A 19 -20.74 -50.59 52.99
CA PHE A 19 -19.92 -51.02 51.86
C PHE A 19 -20.62 -50.75 50.52
N TYR A 20 -21.91 -51.07 50.41
CA TYR A 20 -22.71 -50.76 49.24
C TYR A 20 -22.79 -49.25 49.00
N ARG A 21 -23.04 -48.46 50.05
CA ARG A 21 -23.05 -46.98 50.00
C ARG A 21 -21.69 -46.39 49.59
N TYR A 22 -20.59 -46.98 50.07
CA TYR A 22 -19.24 -46.57 49.70
C TYR A 22 -18.94 -46.86 48.23
N LEU A 23 -19.29 -48.06 47.76
CA LEU A 23 -19.13 -48.44 46.35
C LEU A 23 -19.98 -47.58 45.42
N SER A 24 -21.24 -47.29 45.79
CA SER A 24 -22.11 -46.44 44.99
C SER A 24 -21.57 -45.00 44.90
N LEU A 25 -21.05 -44.46 46.00
CA LEU A 25 -20.48 -43.11 46.01
C LEU A 25 -19.18 -43.06 45.20
N LYS A 26 -18.33 -44.09 45.31
CA LYS A 26 -17.06 -44.20 44.58
C LYS A 26 -17.26 -44.35 43.07
N ALA A 27 -18.38 -44.92 42.62
CA ALA A 27 -18.69 -45.09 41.21
C ALA A 27 -19.09 -43.77 40.52
N GLU A 28 -19.58 -42.77 41.26
CA GLU A 28 -20.08 -41.50 40.73
C GLU A 28 -19.05 -40.36 40.77
N ILE A 29 -18.07 -40.46 41.68
CA ILE A 29 -16.94 -39.52 41.81
C ILE A 29 -16.11 -39.35 40.51
N PRO A 30 -15.81 -40.37 39.69
CA PRO A 30 -14.91 -40.23 38.55
C PRO A 30 -15.44 -39.27 37.46
N SER A 31 -16.73 -39.35 37.13
CA SER A 31 -17.32 -38.55 36.04
C SER A 31 -17.53 -37.09 36.44
N LEU A 32 -17.87 -36.82 37.71
CA LEU A 32 -17.98 -35.48 38.27
C LEU A 32 -16.61 -34.79 38.39
N LEU A 33 -15.58 -35.53 38.84
CA LEU A 33 -14.21 -35.01 38.88
C LEU A 33 -13.70 -34.71 37.47
N GLN A 34 -13.95 -35.59 36.51
CA GLN A 34 -13.48 -35.40 35.14
C GLN A 34 -14.11 -34.17 34.49
N ARG A 35 -15.43 -33.97 34.59
CA ARG A 35 -16.09 -32.76 34.06
C ARG A 35 -15.59 -31.48 34.71
N LYS A 36 -15.47 -31.45 36.04
CA LYS A 36 -14.98 -30.26 36.75
C LYS A 36 -13.51 -29.97 36.45
N PHE A 37 -12.71 -31.01 36.27
CA PHE A 37 -11.31 -30.89 35.88
C PHE A 37 -11.15 -30.43 34.43
N ASP A 38 -11.97 -30.95 33.50
CA ASP A 38 -11.97 -30.54 32.09
C ASP A 38 -12.49 -29.09 31.94
N GLU A 39 -13.55 -28.71 32.66
CA GLU A 39 -14.04 -27.33 32.76
C GLU A 39 -12.95 -26.38 33.28
N TRP A 40 -12.25 -26.78 34.35
CA TRP A 40 -11.16 -25.99 34.93
C TRP A 40 -9.98 -25.87 33.96
N ARG A 41 -9.58 -26.98 33.32
CA ARG A 41 -8.49 -27.03 32.34
C ARG A 41 -8.79 -26.14 31.13
N GLN A 42 -9.98 -26.25 30.53
CA GLN A 42 -10.37 -25.42 29.38
C GLN A 42 -10.36 -23.93 29.73
N ARG A 43 -10.88 -23.54 30.90
CA ARG A 43 -10.83 -22.14 31.34
C ARG A 43 -9.40 -21.64 31.51
N TYR A 44 -8.53 -22.46 32.08
CA TYR A 44 -7.14 -22.11 32.28
C TYR A 44 -6.40 -21.94 30.94
N GLU A 45 -6.61 -22.86 30.00
CA GLU A 45 -6.06 -22.79 28.64
C GLU A 45 -6.58 -21.57 27.87
N ASP A 46 -7.89 -21.30 27.93
CA ASP A 46 -8.50 -20.14 27.31
C ASP A 46 -7.97 -18.83 27.89
N GLN A 47 -7.75 -18.78 29.21
CA GLN A 47 -7.21 -17.60 29.87
C GLN A 47 -5.77 -17.34 29.43
N ILE A 48 -4.91 -18.36 29.44
CA ILE A 48 -3.53 -18.26 28.94
C ILE A 48 -3.52 -17.83 27.47
N ARG A 49 -4.41 -18.40 26.64
CA ARG A 49 -4.51 -18.04 25.22
C ARG A 49 -4.93 -16.59 25.02
N ARG A 50 -5.86 -16.08 25.85
CA ARG A 50 -6.29 -14.68 25.80
C ARG A 50 -5.18 -13.75 26.24
N GLU A 51 -4.56 -14.02 27.38
CA GLU A 51 -3.46 -13.21 27.92
C GLU A 51 -2.28 -13.17 26.95
N SER A 52 -1.85 -14.31 26.41
CA SER A 52 -0.77 -14.36 25.42
C SER A 52 -1.12 -13.63 24.12
N LYS A 53 -2.37 -13.72 23.65
CA LYS A 53 -2.83 -12.99 22.46
C LYS A 53 -2.88 -11.49 22.71
N GLU A 54 -3.33 -11.06 23.88
CA GLU A 54 -3.36 -9.65 24.27
C GLU A 54 -1.94 -9.07 24.36
N LEU A 55 -1.00 -9.79 24.97
CA LEU A 55 0.41 -9.39 25.02
C LEU A 55 1.02 -9.31 23.61
N ALA A 56 0.79 -10.32 22.76
CA ALA A 56 1.27 -10.30 21.38
C ALA A 56 0.69 -9.13 20.57
N LEU A 57 -0.59 -8.80 20.77
CA LEU A 57 -1.23 -7.64 20.13
C LEU A 57 -0.65 -6.33 20.64
N GLN A 58 -0.43 -6.22 21.96
CA GLN A 58 0.15 -5.03 22.57
C GLN A 58 1.60 -4.82 22.10
N GLU A 59 2.40 -5.89 22.02
CA GLU A 59 3.74 -5.85 21.47
C GLU A 59 3.73 -5.46 20.00
N ALA A 60 2.86 -6.04 19.19
CA ALA A 60 2.72 -5.68 17.78
C ALA A 60 2.32 -4.22 17.59
N GLN A 61 1.39 -3.70 18.39
CA GLN A 61 1.00 -2.29 18.38
C GLN A 61 2.17 -1.38 18.77
N ASN A 62 2.90 -1.72 19.83
CA ASN A 62 4.06 -0.95 20.27
C ASN A 62 5.19 -0.95 19.22
N GLN A 63 5.45 -2.10 18.59
CA GLN A 63 6.42 -2.20 17.51
C GLN A 63 5.99 -1.37 16.30
N PHE A 64 4.71 -1.40 15.94
CA PHE A 64 4.17 -0.60 14.84
C PHE A 64 4.28 0.90 15.12
N GLU A 65 3.92 1.35 16.32
CA GLU A 65 4.05 2.77 16.70
C GLU A 65 5.51 3.22 16.73
N ARG A 66 6.44 2.38 17.22
CA ARG A 66 7.89 2.67 17.15
C ARG A 66 8.38 2.76 15.72
N TRP A 67 8.04 1.78 14.89
CA TRP A 67 8.40 1.80 13.47
C TRP A 67 7.85 3.04 12.78
N LYS A 68 6.59 3.41 13.06
CA LYS A 68 5.98 4.62 12.53
C LYS A 68 6.78 5.86 12.95
N GLN A 69 7.11 6.01 14.22
CA GLN A 69 7.91 7.14 14.71
C GLN A 69 9.32 7.19 14.10
N GLU A 70 9.99 6.04 13.99
CA GLU A 70 11.35 5.94 13.43
C GLU A 70 11.39 6.30 11.94
N PHE A 71 10.39 5.88 11.17
CA PHE A 71 10.39 6.03 9.72
C PHE A 71 9.55 7.21 9.22
N GLU A 72 8.71 7.84 10.04
CA GLU A 72 7.86 8.95 9.62
C GLU A 72 8.66 10.11 9.03
N GLU A 73 9.76 10.50 9.69
CA GLU A 73 10.59 11.61 9.19
C GLU A 73 11.31 11.23 7.88
N GLN A 74 11.79 9.99 7.75
CA GLN A 74 12.41 9.52 6.52
C GLN A 74 11.42 9.48 5.35
N ILE A 75 10.21 8.96 5.59
CA ILE A 75 9.14 8.91 4.58
C ILE A 75 8.74 10.33 4.19
N ARG A 76 8.60 11.24 5.16
CA ARG A 76 8.24 12.64 4.92
C ARG A 76 9.33 13.34 4.11
N GLN A 77 10.59 13.17 4.47
CA GLN A 77 11.71 13.76 3.75
C GLN A 77 11.83 13.21 2.32
N ASP A 78 11.69 11.90 2.13
CA ASP A 78 11.71 11.28 0.80
C ASP A 78 10.55 11.78 -0.07
N ALA A 79 9.34 11.89 0.49
CA ALA A 79 8.19 12.46 -0.21
C ALA A 79 8.44 13.93 -0.62
N ILE A 80 9.03 14.74 0.26
CA ILE A 80 9.40 16.14 -0.05
C ILE A 80 10.46 16.19 -1.15
N GLN A 81 11.51 15.39 -1.05
CA GLN A 81 12.60 15.37 -2.04
C GLN A 81 12.11 14.94 -3.43
N ARG A 82 11.29 13.89 -3.50
CA ARG A 82 10.68 13.44 -4.76
C ARG A 82 9.76 14.51 -5.35
N SER A 83 8.93 15.14 -4.52
CA SER A 83 8.06 16.23 -4.94
C SER A 83 8.86 17.41 -5.48
N GLN A 84 9.90 17.84 -4.78
CA GLN A 84 10.79 18.92 -5.23
C GLN A 84 11.49 18.59 -6.55
N ALA A 85 11.97 17.35 -6.74
CA ALA A 85 12.59 16.93 -7.99
C ALA A 85 11.59 17.00 -9.17
N VAL A 86 10.35 16.54 -8.97
CA VAL A 86 9.29 16.60 -9.99
C VAL A 86 8.87 18.05 -10.28
N VAL A 87 8.71 18.88 -9.25
CA VAL A 87 8.36 20.30 -9.42
C VAL A 87 9.48 21.03 -10.16
N ARG A 88 10.74 20.81 -9.76
CA ARG A 88 11.90 21.40 -10.42
C ARG A 88 11.98 20.99 -11.89
N GLY A 89 11.77 19.70 -12.20
CA GLY A 89 11.71 19.22 -13.58
C GLY A 89 10.70 19.98 -14.44
N ARG A 90 9.45 20.09 -13.95
CA ARG A 90 8.37 20.83 -14.65
C ARG A 90 8.67 22.32 -14.82
N VAL A 91 9.24 22.96 -13.81
CA VAL A 91 9.64 24.38 -13.90
C VAL A 91 10.78 24.55 -14.90
N THR A 92 11.77 23.65 -14.90
CA THR A 92 12.87 23.65 -15.86
C THR A 92 12.37 23.44 -17.29
N GLU A 93 11.40 22.56 -17.51
CA GLU A 93 10.75 22.38 -18.82
C GLU A 93 10.14 23.70 -19.29
N GLN A 94 9.33 24.37 -18.47
CA GLN A 94 8.67 25.63 -18.87
C GLN A 94 9.63 26.81 -19.04
N LEU A 95 10.69 26.87 -18.23
CA LEU A 95 11.67 27.96 -18.25
C LEU A 95 12.90 27.65 -19.10
N ALA A 96 12.91 26.54 -19.84
CA ALA A 96 14.04 26.14 -20.67
C ALA A 96 14.54 27.24 -21.60
N PRO A 97 13.68 28.05 -22.26
CA PRO A 97 14.15 29.14 -23.09
C PRO A 97 14.95 30.21 -22.34
N CYS A 98 14.73 30.39 -21.05
CA CYS A 98 15.46 31.37 -20.24
C CYS A 98 16.81 30.84 -19.72
N LEU A 99 17.15 29.57 -19.99
CA LEU A 99 18.41 28.98 -19.56
C LEU A 99 19.56 29.41 -20.49
N PRO A 100 20.77 29.61 -19.94
CA PRO A 100 21.91 30.13 -20.71
C PRO A 100 22.40 29.17 -21.80
N ASP A 101 22.10 27.88 -21.69
CA ASP A 101 22.47 26.82 -22.64
C ASP A 101 21.37 26.53 -23.68
N PHE A 102 20.25 27.25 -23.66
CA PHE A 102 19.22 27.12 -24.67
C PHE A 102 19.70 27.70 -26.01
N PRO A 103 19.73 26.91 -27.11
CA PRO A 103 20.45 27.29 -28.33
C PRO A 103 19.67 28.26 -29.24
N PHE A 104 18.48 28.72 -28.84
CA PHE A 104 17.61 29.58 -29.63
C PHE A 104 17.25 30.86 -28.90
N ASN A 105 16.76 31.87 -29.63
CA ASN A 105 16.23 33.07 -29.02
C ASN A 105 14.96 32.74 -28.22
N PRO A 106 14.88 33.12 -26.92
CA PRO A 106 13.71 32.85 -26.10
C PRO A 106 12.42 33.48 -26.65
N GLN A 107 12.52 34.60 -27.39
CA GLN A 107 11.37 35.29 -28.00
C GLN A 107 10.74 34.50 -29.15
N ASP A 108 11.49 33.57 -29.74
CA ASP A 108 11.08 32.74 -30.88
C ASP A 108 10.45 31.40 -30.43
N ALA A 109 10.58 31.05 -29.15
CA ALA A 109 10.04 29.83 -28.59
C ALA A 109 8.57 30.01 -28.14
N ARG A 110 7.72 29.04 -28.46
CA ARG A 110 6.33 28.95 -27.99
C ARG A 110 6.14 27.65 -27.24
N PHE A 111 5.72 27.74 -25.99
CA PHE A 111 5.41 26.59 -25.16
C PHE A 111 4.09 25.94 -25.61
N ILE A 112 4.09 24.62 -25.72
CA ILE A 112 2.92 23.78 -26.06
C ILE A 112 2.69 22.74 -24.95
N GLY A 113 3.75 22.01 -24.57
CA GLY A 113 3.70 20.90 -23.62
C GLY A 113 3.53 19.53 -24.27
N SER A 114 3.44 18.48 -23.46
CA SER A 114 3.46 17.08 -23.93
C SER A 114 2.48 16.81 -25.09
N PRO A 115 2.92 16.14 -26.18
CA PRO A 115 4.17 15.41 -26.36
C PRO A 115 5.35 16.20 -26.97
N VAL A 116 5.25 17.53 -27.08
CA VAL A 116 6.35 18.42 -27.52
C VAL A 116 6.33 19.71 -26.71
N ASP A 117 7.32 19.91 -25.84
CA ASP A 117 7.32 21.08 -24.94
C ASP A 117 7.29 22.44 -25.66
N PHE A 118 8.08 22.64 -26.73
CA PHE A 118 8.14 23.90 -27.47
C PHE A 118 8.12 23.73 -28.98
N VAL A 119 7.61 24.76 -29.65
CA VAL A 119 7.89 25.03 -31.07
C VAL A 119 8.67 26.34 -31.16
N VAL A 120 9.85 26.28 -31.77
CA VAL A 120 10.71 27.44 -31.99
C VAL A 120 10.61 27.87 -33.45
N PHE A 121 10.22 29.12 -33.66
CA PHE A 121 10.20 29.78 -34.97
C PHE A 121 11.50 30.56 -35.15
N ASP A 122 12.58 29.86 -35.46
CA ASP A 122 13.95 30.39 -35.49
C ASP A 122 14.08 31.61 -36.43
N GLY A 123 14.33 32.79 -35.87
CA GLY A 123 14.42 34.07 -36.59
C GLY A 123 13.12 34.87 -36.64
N LEU A 124 12.05 34.44 -35.95
CA LEU A 124 10.77 35.16 -35.87
C LEU A 124 10.93 36.59 -35.34
N SER A 125 11.70 36.78 -34.26
CA SER A 125 12.01 38.10 -33.69
C SER A 125 12.90 38.96 -34.58
N GLU A 126 13.65 38.35 -35.51
CA GLU A 126 14.49 39.03 -36.50
C GLU A 126 13.68 39.42 -37.76
N GLY A 127 12.43 38.93 -37.89
CA GLY A 127 11.55 39.17 -39.03
C GLY A 127 11.74 38.20 -40.20
N GLU A 128 12.64 37.21 -40.08
CA GLU A 128 12.91 36.20 -41.10
C GLU A 128 12.91 34.80 -40.46
N ILE A 129 11.88 34.00 -40.74
CA ILE A 129 11.78 32.64 -40.20
C ILE A 129 12.66 31.70 -41.03
N ARG A 130 13.75 31.22 -40.43
CA ARG A 130 14.71 30.29 -41.04
C ARG A 130 14.21 28.85 -41.02
N ARG A 131 13.61 28.44 -39.90
CA ARG A 131 13.08 27.08 -39.68
C ARG A 131 12.13 27.04 -38.50
N VAL A 132 11.30 25.99 -38.48
CA VAL A 132 10.48 25.62 -37.32
C VAL A 132 11.10 24.40 -36.65
N VAL A 133 11.38 24.48 -35.35
CA VAL A 133 12.01 23.40 -34.56
C VAL A 133 11.08 22.96 -33.45
N PHE A 134 10.78 21.67 -33.41
CA PHE A 134 10.07 21.04 -32.30
C PHE A 134 11.08 20.63 -31.23
N VAL A 135 10.90 21.08 -30.00
CA VAL A 135 11.84 20.88 -28.89
C VAL A 135 11.12 20.21 -27.74
N GLU A 136 11.64 19.06 -27.33
CA GLU A 136 11.25 18.37 -26.10
C GLU A 136 12.38 18.56 -25.08
N VAL A 137 12.06 19.08 -23.90
CA VAL A 137 13.04 19.36 -22.85
C VAL A 137 13.13 18.14 -21.94
N LYS A 138 14.35 17.66 -21.69
CA LYS A 138 14.61 16.55 -20.77
C LYS A 138 15.53 17.00 -19.66
N THR A 139 15.15 16.67 -18.43
CA THR A 139 15.97 16.90 -17.24
C THR A 139 16.66 15.61 -16.79
N GLY A 140 17.92 15.71 -16.37
CA GLY A 140 18.70 14.58 -15.85
C GLY A 140 18.90 13.43 -16.85
N ARG A 141 18.50 12.22 -16.47
CA ARG A 141 18.64 11.00 -17.30
C ARG A 141 17.31 10.57 -17.95
N SER A 142 16.34 11.48 -18.03
CA SER A 142 15.03 11.18 -18.62
C SER A 142 15.17 10.89 -20.12
N LYS A 143 14.43 9.90 -20.60
CA LYS A 143 14.37 9.48 -22.02
C LYS A 143 13.03 9.88 -22.61
N LEU A 144 12.95 9.95 -23.94
CA LEU A 144 11.69 10.15 -24.64
C LEU A 144 10.68 9.06 -24.28
N SER A 145 9.45 9.47 -23.93
CA SER A 145 8.31 8.59 -23.78
C SER A 145 7.92 7.97 -25.13
N SER A 146 7.13 6.90 -25.09
CA SER A 146 6.63 6.28 -26.34
C SER A 146 5.76 7.22 -27.18
N ARG A 147 5.11 8.22 -26.56
CA ARG A 147 4.34 9.24 -27.28
C ARG A 147 5.26 10.25 -27.97
N GLU A 148 6.23 10.80 -27.23
CA GLU A 148 7.23 11.73 -27.78
C GLU A 148 8.04 11.11 -28.90
N ARG A 149 8.47 9.84 -28.74
CA ARG A 149 9.22 9.12 -29.78
C ARG A 149 8.46 9.02 -31.09
N ARG A 150 7.17 8.67 -31.04
CA ARG A 150 6.33 8.59 -32.25
C ARG A 150 6.19 9.94 -32.94
N VAL A 151 6.06 11.02 -32.17
CA VAL A 151 6.01 12.38 -32.74
C VAL A 151 7.34 12.74 -33.39
N ALA A 152 8.46 12.44 -32.72
CA ALA A 152 9.80 12.66 -33.28
C ALA A 152 10.02 11.86 -34.59
N GLU A 153 9.53 10.62 -34.67
CA GLU A 153 9.60 9.78 -35.88
C GLU A 153 8.81 10.40 -37.05
N VAL A 154 7.58 10.87 -36.82
CA VAL A 154 6.74 11.53 -37.84
C VAL A 154 7.39 12.83 -38.34
N ILE A 155 7.94 13.63 -37.42
CA ILE A 155 8.69 14.86 -37.76
C ILE A 155 9.95 14.51 -38.56
N ALA A 156 10.70 13.50 -38.15
CA ALA A 156 11.91 13.05 -38.86
C ALA A 156 11.60 12.52 -40.27
N ALA A 157 10.43 11.89 -40.45
CA ALA A 157 9.90 11.49 -41.75
C ALA A 157 9.38 12.67 -42.60
N ARG A 158 9.49 13.92 -42.11
CA ARG A 158 8.97 15.16 -42.74
C ARG A 158 7.46 15.13 -42.99
N GLN A 159 6.72 14.38 -42.19
CA GLN A 159 5.25 14.31 -42.24
C GLN A 159 4.66 15.45 -41.40
N VAL A 160 5.00 16.70 -41.76
CA VAL A 160 4.54 17.92 -41.08
C VAL A 160 3.82 18.79 -42.12
N GLU A 161 2.63 19.26 -41.79
CA GLU A 161 1.76 20.00 -42.71
C GLU A 161 1.34 21.34 -42.12
N TRP A 162 1.19 22.35 -42.98
CA TRP A 162 0.50 23.59 -42.67
C TRP A 162 -0.96 23.49 -43.12
N TRP A 163 -1.89 23.57 -42.18
CA TRP A 163 -3.33 23.55 -42.47
C TRP A 163 -4.02 24.77 -41.87
N GLU A 164 -4.74 25.51 -42.70
CA GLU A 164 -5.53 26.67 -42.27
C GLU A 164 -6.97 26.23 -42.03
N TYR A 165 -7.41 26.32 -40.77
CA TYR A 165 -8.81 26.06 -40.41
C TYR A 165 -9.56 27.37 -40.23
N ARG A 166 -10.67 27.54 -40.95
CA ARG A 166 -11.57 28.70 -40.79
C ARG A 166 -12.90 28.25 -40.17
N PRO A 167 -13.15 28.51 -38.89
CA PRO A 167 -14.42 28.15 -38.26
C PRO A 167 -15.62 28.76 -39.02
N GLY A 168 -16.57 27.94 -39.46
CA GLY A 168 -17.81 28.40 -40.09
C GLY A 168 -17.89 28.32 -41.62
N GLU A 169 -16.80 27.98 -42.31
CA GLU A 169 -16.82 27.66 -43.76
C GLU A 169 -16.94 26.14 -43.97
N ALA A 170 -17.61 25.68 -45.03
CA ALA A 170 -17.72 24.25 -45.33
C ALA A 170 -16.38 23.73 -45.87
N HIS A 171 -15.67 22.89 -45.10
CA HIS A 171 -14.37 22.34 -45.47
C HIS A 171 -14.50 20.96 -46.10
N SER A 172 -13.78 20.72 -47.20
CA SER A 172 -13.35 19.38 -47.59
C SER A 172 -12.22 18.93 -46.65
N SER A 173 -12.30 17.70 -46.14
CA SER A 173 -11.31 17.13 -45.21
C SER A 173 -9.86 17.26 -45.76
N PRO A 174 -8.85 17.44 -44.88
CA PRO A 174 -7.45 17.37 -45.30
C PRO A 174 -7.18 16.02 -45.96
N THR A 175 -6.47 16.03 -47.10
CA THR A 175 -6.24 14.87 -47.97
C THR A 175 -4.99 14.12 -47.57
#